data_AF-A0A2E9X256-F1
#
_entry.id   AF-A0A2E9X256-F1
#
_cell.length_a   1.000
_cell.length_b   1.000
_cell.length_c   1.000
_cell.angle_alpha   90.00
_cell.angle_beta   90.00
_cell.angle_gamma   90.00
#
_symmetry.space_group_name_H-M   'P 1'
#
loop_
_entity.id
_entity.type
_entity.pdbx_description
1 polymer ?
#
loop_
_entity_poly.entity_id
_entity_poly.type
_entity_poly.pdbx_seq_one_letter_code
_entity_poly.pdbx_strand_id
1 'polypeptide(L)'
;MRQEQRFLLAITLMILVLVGTNILFPPIPPEEVVGPEGDAPGQLDGTGVTGVPSAPLGGTDAAGDQSDPFAGPPPTEPSSLFPPVEVVATPAEDTVVVEGPLYRYSWSTLGARLISAQLLAFESFDEGQEGQPVELISAGTGGVLAMQLRLGERTFDLGARSFEVEPADGLRLNEGGGPRTLTFRYRDPAGLIFQTAYTFDPSSYDILARTEVIGPDVDLLVTGMGSGLGYNERSRGEESTVMGYVWNHVRDGVDDERLTRVDDERIQEGPHRWAALKSKYFIFALIPGREGGEQYL
;
A
#
# COMPACT_ATOMS: atom_id res chain seq x y z
N MET A 1 33.25 16.27 45.65
CA MET A 1 32.28 15.21 46.03
C MET A 1 32.98 13.88 45.91
N ARG A 2 32.99 13.08 46.98
CA ARG A 2 33.70 11.78 47.02
C ARG A 2 32.96 10.77 46.13
N GLN A 3 33.69 9.86 45.50
CA GLN A 3 33.18 8.86 44.56
C GLN A 3 32.03 8.02 45.16
N GLU A 4 32.09 7.79 46.47
CA GLU A 4 31.04 7.16 47.29
C GLU A 4 29.70 7.91 47.26
N GLN A 5 29.72 9.25 47.26
CA GLN A 5 28.50 10.07 47.22
C GLN A 5 27.82 10.02 45.85
N ARG A 6 28.60 9.91 44.77
CA ARG A 6 28.06 9.76 43.40
C ARG A 6 27.44 8.39 43.19
N PHE A 7 28.05 7.35 43.78
CA PHE A 7 27.53 6.00 43.73
C PHE A 7 26.20 5.87 44.51
N LEU A 8 26.15 6.41 45.72
CA LEU A 8 24.90 6.46 46.50
C LEU A 8 23.79 7.26 45.81
N LEU A 9 24.14 8.39 45.19
CA LEU A 9 23.17 9.19 44.42
C LEU A 9 22.62 8.40 43.22
N ALA A 10 23.48 7.70 42.48
CA ALA A 10 23.06 6.91 41.32
C ALA A 10 22.11 5.77 41.70
N ILE A 11 22.40 5.05 42.79
CA ILE A 11 21.52 3.99 43.31
C ILE A 11 20.16 4.56 43.73
N THR A 12 20.18 5.67 44.48
CA THR A 12 18.94 6.31 44.95
C THR A 12 18.09 6.78 43.78
N LEU A 13 18.71 7.35 42.74
CA LEU A 13 18.02 7.84 41.55
C LEU A 13 17.47 6.68 40.70
N MET A 14 18.20 5.58 40.58
CA MET A 14 17.71 4.35 39.92
C MET A 14 16.48 3.78 40.62
N ILE A 15 16.49 3.71 41.96
CA ILE A 15 15.35 3.23 42.75
C ILE A 15 14.15 4.17 42.57
N LEU A 16 14.38 5.48 42.59
CA LEU A 16 13.32 6.47 42.45
C LEU A 16 12.66 6.40 41.07
N VAL A 17 13.45 6.20 40.00
CA VAL A 17 12.92 5.99 38.65
C VAL A 17 12.10 4.70 38.58
N LEU A 18 12.60 3.59 39.13
CA LEU A 18 11.93 2.28 39.06
C LEU A 18 10.61 2.26 39.85
N VAL A 19 10.57 2.89 41.01
CA VAL A 19 9.34 3.01 41.81
C VAL A 19 8.39 4.04 41.20
N GLY A 20 8.92 5.16 40.70
CA GLY A 20 8.12 6.22 40.08
C GLY A 20 7.38 5.76 38.84
N THR A 21 8.03 4.98 37.96
CA THR A 21 7.37 4.45 36.76
C THR A 21 6.34 3.38 37.07
N ASN A 22 6.55 2.54 38.09
CA ASN A 22 5.57 1.52 38.49
C ASN A 22 4.30 2.14 39.13
N ILE A 23 4.44 3.26 39.84
CA ILE A 23 3.28 4.01 40.37
C ILE A 23 2.54 4.77 39.25
N LEU A 24 3.27 5.39 38.32
CA LEU A 24 2.66 6.18 37.24
C LEU A 24 2.05 5.28 36.14
N PHE A 25 2.56 4.06 35.98
CA PHE A 25 2.13 3.06 35.01
C PHE A 25 2.05 1.66 35.66
N PRO A 26 1.01 1.38 36.47
CA PRO A 26 0.84 0.05 37.04
C PRO A 26 0.68 -0.98 35.90
N PRO A 27 1.37 -2.15 35.98
CA PRO A 27 1.26 -3.18 34.96
C PRO A 27 -0.19 -3.65 34.86
N ILE A 28 -0.71 -3.70 33.63
CA ILE A 28 -2.03 -4.24 33.34
C ILE A 28 -2.01 -5.71 33.79
N PRO A 29 -2.95 -6.14 34.66
CA PRO A 29 -3.04 -7.53 35.08
C PRO A 29 -3.12 -8.42 33.83
N PRO A 30 -2.32 -9.50 33.73
CA PRO A 30 -2.50 -10.46 32.66
C PRO A 30 -3.92 -11.01 32.75
N GLU A 31 -4.68 -10.85 31.68
CA GLU A 31 -5.96 -11.53 31.53
C GLU A 31 -5.64 -13.04 31.46
N GLU A 32 -6.11 -13.79 32.45
CA GLU A 32 -6.01 -15.26 32.47
C GLU A 32 -6.82 -15.80 31.30
N VAL A 33 -6.17 -15.99 30.15
CA VAL A 33 -6.70 -16.84 29.09
C VAL A 33 -6.59 -18.28 29.60
N VAL A 34 -7.71 -18.82 30.05
CA VAL A 34 -7.87 -20.25 30.33
C VAL A 34 -7.73 -21.01 29.00
N GLY A 35 -6.51 -21.45 28.70
CA GLY A 35 -6.23 -22.44 27.67
C GLY A 35 -6.29 -23.85 28.26
N PRO A 36 -6.88 -24.84 27.56
CA PRO A 36 -6.69 -26.24 27.92
C PRO A 36 -5.26 -26.69 27.55
N GLU A 37 -4.67 -27.46 28.47
CA GLU A 37 -3.35 -28.08 28.43
C GLU A 37 -3.07 -28.86 27.13
N GLY A 38 -1.80 -28.86 26.67
CA GLY A 38 -1.32 -29.87 25.73
C GLY A 38 -0.05 -29.52 24.94
N ASP A 39 1.10 -29.83 25.53
CA ASP A 39 2.35 -30.33 24.93
C ASP A 39 3.08 -29.57 23.79
N ALA A 40 4.28 -29.08 24.14
CA ALA A 40 5.48 -29.09 23.29
C ALA A 40 6.37 -30.27 23.75
N PRO A 41 7.31 -30.84 22.95
CA PRO A 41 8.49 -30.12 22.47
C PRO A 41 9.11 -30.59 21.12
N GLY A 42 10.05 -29.81 20.57
CA GLY A 42 10.89 -30.29 19.46
C GLY A 42 11.91 -29.31 18.89
N GLN A 43 12.99 -29.06 19.63
CA GLN A 43 14.23 -28.41 19.20
C GLN A 43 15.08 -29.34 18.33
N LEU A 44 15.68 -28.85 17.24
CA LEU A 44 16.87 -29.44 16.62
C LEU A 44 17.85 -28.36 16.14
N ASP A 45 18.98 -28.30 16.83
CA ASP A 45 20.25 -27.69 16.41
C ASP A 45 20.91 -28.50 15.28
N GLY A 46 21.65 -27.83 14.39
CA GLY A 46 22.41 -28.48 13.32
C GLY A 46 23.42 -27.55 12.65
N THR A 47 24.60 -27.45 13.25
CA THR A 47 25.80 -26.71 12.82
C THR A 47 26.53 -27.29 11.60
N GLY A 48 27.20 -26.42 10.83
CA GLY A 48 28.42 -26.71 10.05
C GLY A 48 28.18 -27.00 8.55
N VAL A 49 29.01 -26.61 7.57
CA VAL A 49 30.41 -26.19 7.55
C VAL A 49 30.67 -25.43 6.23
N THR A 50 31.62 -24.50 6.32
CA THR A 50 32.36 -23.74 5.29
C THR A 50 32.85 -24.52 4.05
N GLY A 51 32.92 -23.84 2.90
CA GLY A 51 33.81 -24.27 1.80
C GLY A 51 33.67 -23.48 0.49
N VAL A 52 34.30 -22.31 0.40
CA VAL A 52 34.73 -21.71 -0.89
C VAL A 52 36.11 -22.32 -1.22
N PRO A 53 36.51 -22.43 -2.50
CA PRO A 53 37.36 -21.37 -3.03
C PRO A 53 37.15 -21.03 -4.52
N SER A 54 37.34 -19.75 -4.80
CA SER A 54 37.56 -19.15 -6.11
C SER A 54 38.90 -19.58 -6.72
N ALA A 55 39.01 -19.55 -8.06
CA ALA A 55 40.27 -19.31 -8.74
C ALA A 55 40.08 -18.60 -10.09
N PRO A 56 41.07 -17.80 -10.54
CA PRO A 56 40.92 -16.69 -11.49
C PRO A 56 41.63 -16.96 -12.83
N LEU A 57 41.59 -15.99 -13.75
CA LEU A 57 42.55 -15.69 -14.84
C LEU A 57 41.95 -14.49 -15.60
N GLY A 58 42.62 -13.39 -15.92
CA GLY A 58 44.04 -13.08 -16.06
C GLY A 58 44.14 -12.12 -17.24
N GLY A 59 44.47 -10.85 -17.00
CA GLY A 59 44.68 -9.86 -18.06
C GLY A 59 46.08 -9.93 -18.67
N THR A 60 46.27 -9.39 -19.87
CA THR A 60 47.29 -8.35 -20.17
C THR A 60 47.24 -7.90 -21.64
N ASP A 61 47.27 -6.57 -21.78
CA ASP A 61 48.00 -5.72 -22.73
C ASP A 61 48.05 -6.04 -24.24
N ALA A 62 47.69 -5.04 -25.06
CA ALA A 62 48.70 -4.09 -25.54
C ALA A 62 48.08 -3.00 -26.45
N ALA A 63 48.71 -1.83 -26.37
CA ALA A 63 48.36 -0.57 -27.01
C ALA A 63 48.64 -0.51 -28.53
N GLY A 64 48.00 0.44 -29.20
CA GLY A 64 48.29 0.83 -30.58
C GLY A 64 47.45 2.02 -31.04
N ASP A 65 47.86 3.22 -30.64
CA ASP A 65 47.44 4.52 -31.18
C ASP A 65 47.87 4.64 -32.66
N GLN A 66 46.99 5.11 -33.55
CA GLN A 66 47.28 6.22 -34.48
C GLN A 66 46.21 6.44 -35.57
N SER A 67 45.68 7.66 -35.54
CA SER A 67 45.35 8.58 -36.65
C SER A 67 44.38 8.17 -37.76
N ASP A 68 43.25 8.86 -37.71
CA ASP A 68 42.41 9.32 -38.83
C ASP A 68 43.24 10.19 -39.81
N PRO A 69 43.14 9.96 -41.14
CA PRO A 69 42.40 10.94 -41.94
C PRO A 69 41.74 10.32 -43.19
N PHE A 70 40.44 10.53 -43.38
CA PHE A 70 39.89 11.15 -44.60
C PHE A 70 38.36 11.25 -44.51
N ALA A 71 37.87 12.49 -44.54
CA ALA A 71 36.46 12.83 -44.63
C ALA A 71 35.84 12.37 -45.95
N GLY A 72 34.81 11.51 -45.86
CA GLY A 72 33.87 11.20 -46.93
C GLY A 72 32.48 11.81 -46.62
N PRO A 73 31.67 12.15 -47.63
CA PRO A 73 30.38 12.83 -47.45
C PRO A 73 29.34 11.93 -46.75
N PRO A 74 28.32 12.53 -46.08
CA PRO A 74 27.41 11.79 -45.21
C PRO A 74 26.53 10.79 -45.99
N PRO A 75 26.16 9.64 -45.40
CA PRO A 75 25.17 8.76 -45.97
C PRO A 75 23.80 9.46 -45.97
N THR A 76 23.13 9.47 -47.10
CA THR A 76 21.72 9.81 -47.22
C THR A 76 20.90 8.87 -46.34
N GLU A 77 20.24 9.39 -45.31
CA GLU A 77 19.26 8.65 -44.54
C GLU A 77 18.13 8.16 -45.48
N PRO A 78 17.77 6.87 -45.47
CA PRO A 78 16.60 6.43 -46.20
C PRO A 78 15.35 7.05 -45.58
N SER A 79 14.55 7.73 -46.39
CA SER A 79 13.20 8.15 -46.04
C SER A 79 12.44 6.96 -45.44
N SER A 80 12.03 7.08 -44.19
CA SER A 80 11.15 6.12 -43.52
C SER A 80 9.86 5.99 -44.33
N LEU A 81 9.62 4.80 -44.86
CA LEU A 81 8.38 4.39 -45.54
C LEU A 81 7.31 3.90 -44.55
N PHE A 82 7.47 4.18 -43.26
CA PHE A 82 6.47 3.85 -42.26
C PHE A 82 5.54 5.06 -42.06
N PRO A 83 4.21 4.90 -42.23
CA PRO A 83 3.27 5.92 -41.79
C PRO A 83 3.51 6.20 -40.30
N PRO A 84 3.23 7.42 -39.82
CA PRO A 84 3.34 7.70 -38.40
C PRO A 84 2.53 6.64 -37.66
N VAL A 85 3.16 5.92 -36.74
CA VAL A 85 2.44 5.14 -35.74
C VAL A 85 1.49 6.12 -35.10
N GLU A 86 0.19 5.90 -35.26
CA GLU A 86 -0.84 6.64 -34.56
C GLU A 86 -0.51 6.47 -33.08
N VAL A 87 0.05 7.52 -32.48
CA VAL A 87 0.22 7.60 -31.03
C VAL A 87 -1.20 7.55 -30.51
N VAL A 88 -1.63 6.36 -30.08
CA VAL A 88 -2.87 6.20 -29.34
C VAL A 88 -2.75 7.17 -28.19
N ALA A 89 -3.51 8.26 -28.25
CA ALA A 89 -3.46 9.29 -27.22
C ALA A 89 -3.77 8.60 -25.90
N THR A 90 -2.84 8.70 -24.94
CA THR A 90 -3.11 8.30 -23.57
C THR A 90 -4.41 9.00 -23.17
N PRO A 91 -5.42 8.27 -22.67
CA PRO A 91 -6.67 8.90 -22.28
C PRO A 91 -6.36 10.05 -21.30
N ALA A 92 -7.04 11.18 -21.46
CA ALA A 92 -6.88 12.30 -20.54
C ALA A 92 -7.25 11.81 -19.12
N GLU A 93 -6.26 11.84 -18.23
CA GLU A 93 -6.45 11.53 -16.82
C GLU A 93 -6.91 12.80 -16.10
N ASP A 94 -8.17 12.81 -15.69
CA ASP A 94 -8.73 13.87 -14.87
C ASP A 94 -8.82 13.41 -13.40
N THR A 95 -8.82 14.37 -12.48
CA THR A 95 -8.89 14.10 -11.04
C THR A 95 -10.16 14.68 -10.44
N VAL A 96 -10.84 13.89 -9.61
CA VAL A 96 -12.03 14.28 -8.86
C VAL A 96 -11.74 14.21 -7.37
N VAL A 97 -12.14 15.25 -6.64
CA VAL A 97 -11.85 15.38 -5.20
C VAL A 97 -13.10 15.13 -4.37
N VAL A 98 -12.93 14.36 -3.30
CA VAL A 98 -13.92 14.19 -2.22
C VAL A 98 -13.30 14.81 -0.97
N GLU A 99 -13.91 15.91 -0.49
CA GLU A 99 -13.45 16.64 0.69
C GLU A 99 -14.52 16.58 1.78
N GLY A 100 -14.14 16.10 2.95
CA GLY A 100 -14.94 16.13 4.18
C GLY A 100 -14.17 16.78 5.33
N PRO A 101 -14.76 16.84 6.54
CA PRO A 101 -14.09 17.39 7.72
C PRO A 101 -12.83 16.63 8.12
N LEU A 102 -12.82 15.31 7.94
CA LEU A 102 -11.75 14.41 8.40
C LEU A 102 -10.73 14.05 7.32
N TYR A 103 -11.09 14.22 6.05
CA TYR A 103 -10.33 13.66 4.94
C TYR A 103 -10.40 14.52 3.67
N ARG A 104 -9.37 14.40 2.84
CA ARG A 104 -9.35 14.86 1.45
C ARG A 104 -8.83 13.73 0.57
N TYR A 105 -9.70 13.20 -0.28
CA TYR A 105 -9.40 12.08 -1.17
C TYR A 105 -9.43 12.55 -2.62
N SER A 106 -8.40 12.18 -3.38
CA SER A 106 -8.32 12.48 -4.81
C SER A 106 -8.41 11.18 -5.61
N TRP A 107 -9.32 11.15 -6.57
CA TRP A 107 -9.62 10.00 -7.39
C TRP A 107 -9.31 10.29 -8.85
N SER A 108 -8.73 9.34 -9.55
CA SER A 108 -8.49 9.42 -10.98
C SER A 108 -9.69 8.91 -11.77
N THR A 109 -10.11 9.65 -12.79
CA THR A 109 -11.09 9.16 -13.78
C THR A 109 -10.52 8.03 -14.64
N LEU A 110 -9.19 7.87 -14.66
CA LEU A 110 -8.52 6.73 -15.25
C LEU A 110 -8.40 5.61 -14.20
N GLY A 111 -9.14 4.53 -14.41
CA GLY A 111 -9.11 3.33 -13.57
C GLY A 111 -9.96 3.40 -12.31
N ALA A 112 -10.69 4.49 -12.08
CA ALA A 112 -11.42 4.76 -10.83
C ALA A 112 -10.54 4.56 -9.58
N ARG A 113 -9.26 4.96 -9.69
CA ARG A 113 -8.21 4.72 -8.69
C ARG A 113 -8.19 5.84 -7.64
N LEU A 114 -7.97 5.49 -6.39
CA LEU A 114 -7.68 6.44 -5.32
C LEU A 114 -6.19 6.80 -5.40
N ILE A 115 -5.87 8.03 -5.77
CA ILE A 115 -4.48 8.49 -6.03
C ILE A 115 -3.89 9.31 -4.89
N SER A 116 -4.73 9.84 -3.99
CA SER A 116 -4.30 10.50 -2.75
C SER A 116 -5.38 10.31 -1.69
N ALA A 117 -4.96 10.00 -0.46
CA ALA A 117 -5.81 9.83 0.69
C ALA A 117 -5.26 10.58 1.92
N GLN A 118 -5.63 11.85 2.06
CA GLN A 118 -5.19 12.69 3.17
C GLN A 118 -6.12 12.59 4.37
N LEU A 119 -5.54 12.43 5.56
CA LEU A 119 -6.23 12.45 6.85
C LEU A 119 -5.99 13.79 7.56
N LEU A 120 -6.98 14.68 7.52
CA LEU A 120 -6.84 16.10 7.89
C LEU A 120 -6.62 16.35 9.39
N ALA A 121 -6.92 15.36 10.23
CA ALA A 121 -6.78 15.46 11.68
C ALA A 121 -5.35 15.13 12.18
N PHE A 122 -4.47 14.66 11.29
CA PHE A 122 -3.14 14.18 11.66
C PHE A 122 -2.08 14.88 10.83
N GLU A 123 -1.00 15.30 11.50
CA GLU A 123 0.16 15.92 10.86
C GLU A 123 1.20 14.86 10.51
N SER A 124 1.78 14.99 9.32
CA SER A 124 2.95 14.24 8.89
C SER A 124 4.21 14.84 9.49
N PHE A 125 5.13 13.97 9.88
CA PHE A 125 6.48 14.30 10.34
C PHE A 125 7.56 13.88 9.33
N ASP A 126 7.14 13.43 8.14
CA ASP A 126 8.06 13.06 7.07
C ASP A 126 8.80 14.29 6.51
N GLU A 127 10.06 14.10 6.15
CA GLU A 127 10.90 15.16 5.61
C GLU A 127 10.29 15.72 4.31
N GLY A 128 10.08 17.04 4.26
CA GLY A 128 9.44 17.73 3.14
C GLY A 128 7.92 17.82 3.22
N GLN A 129 7.29 17.13 4.17
CA GLN A 129 5.83 17.14 4.43
C GLN A 129 5.51 17.49 5.88
N GLU A 130 6.48 17.97 6.66
CA GLU A 130 6.29 18.33 8.08
C GLU A 130 5.10 19.30 8.26
N GLY A 131 4.16 18.92 9.12
CA GLY A 131 2.96 19.71 9.43
C GLY A 131 1.87 19.69 8.35
N GLN A 132 2.09 18.99 7.22
CA GLN A 132 1.02 18.71 6.26
C GLN A 132 0.13 17.57 6.77
N PRO A 133 -1.11 17.43 6.28
CA PRO A 133 -1.94 16.28 6.59
C PRO A 133 -1.25 14.96 6.23
N VAL A 134 -1.46 13.93 7.05
CA VAL A 134 -1.01 12.56 6.75
C VAL A 134 -1.54 12.10 5.41
N GLU A 135 -0.67 11.59 4.55
CA GLU A 135 -0.99 11.05 3.23
C GLU A 135 -0.76 9.54 3.22
N LEU A 136 -1.83 8.76 3.03
CA LEU A 136 -1.74 7.30 3.07
C LEU A 136 -1.28 6.69 1.75
N ILE A 137 -1.47 7.37 0.61
CA ILE A 137 -1.10 6.83 -0.70
C ILE A 137 0.28 7.37 -1.07
N SER A 138 1.24 6.46 -1.27
CA SER A 138 2.60 6.84 -1.64
C SER A 138 2.63 7.57 -3.00
N ALA A 139 3.29 8.72 -3.03
CA ALA A 139 3.51 9.46 -4.27
C ALA A 139 4.24 8.59 -5.32
N GLY A 140 3.86 8.72 -6.59
CA GLY A 140 4.47 7.98 -7.70
C GLY A 140 4.03 6.52 -7.81
N THR A 141 3.26 6.00 -6.85
CA THR A 141 2.46 4.79 -7.06
C THR A 141 1.25 5.20 -7.89
N GLY A 142 0.83 4.41 -8.88
CA GLY A 142 -0.33 4.72 -9.71
C GLY A 142 -1.67 4.66 -8.96
N GLY A 143 -1.74 5.08 -7.70
CA GLY A 143 -2.91 4.95 -6.85
C GLY A 143 -3.20 3.51 -6.43
N VAL A 144 -4.31 3.38 -5.71
CA VAL A 144 -4.84 2.12 -5.17
C VAL A 144 -6.27 1.92 -5.65
N LEU A 145 -6.85 0.76 -5.34
CA LEU A 145 -8.19 0.36 -5.75
C LEU A 145 -8.38 0.25 -7.27
N ALA A 146 -7.30 0.16 -8.04
CA ALA A 146 -7.37 -0.28 -9.43
C ALA A 146 -8.04 -1.65 -9.48
N MET A 147 -8.92 -1.87 -10.46
CA MET A 147 -9.72 -3.09 -10.56
C MET A 147 -9.39 -3.86 -11.83
N GLN A 148 -9.56 -5.16 -11.75
CA GLN A 148 -9.37 -6.08 -12.86
C GLN A 148 -10.45 -7.15 -12.80
N LEU A 149 -11.03 -7.49 -13.94
CA LEU A 149 -11.97 -8.60 -14.07
C LEU A 149 -11.25 -9.81 -14.65
N ARG A 150 -11.55 -11.00 -14.14
CA ARG A 150 -11.18 -12.28 -14.77
C ARG A 150 -12.43 -12.92 -15.38
N LEU A 151 -12.29 -13.35 -16.64
CA LEU A 151 -13.32 -13.98 -17.46
C LEU A 151 -12.71 -15.22 -18.12
N GLY A 152 -12.84 -16.36 -17.48
CA GLY A 152 -12.05 -17.56 -17.72
C GLY A 152 -10.56 -17.25 -17.63
N GLU A 153 -9.82 -17.60 -18.68
CA GLU A 153 -8.39 -17.33 -18.81
C GLU A 153 -8.07 -15.87 -19.20
N ARG A 154 -9.09 -15.06 -19.49
CA ARG A 154 -8.89 -13.67 -19.93
C ARG A 154 -8.93 -12.73 -18.74
N THR A 155 -8.00 -11.79 -18.75
CA THR A 155 -7.97 -10.66 -17.84
C THR A 155 -8.44 -9.41 -18.57
N PHE A 156 -9.31 -8.64 -17.93
CA PHE A 156 -9.71 -7.31 -18.37
C PHE A 156 -9.27 -6.27 -17.33
N ASP A 157 -8.22 -5.53 -17.66
CA ASP A 157 -7.71 -4.46 -16.82
C ASP A 157 -8.59 -3.21 -16.95
N LEU A 158 -9.25 -2.84 -15.85
CA LEU A 158 -10.03 -1.60 -15.74
C LEU A 158 -9.15 -0.43 -15.31
N GLY A 159 -7.99 -0.67 -14.69
CA GLY A 159 -7.07 0.35 -14.21
C GLY A 159 -6.56 1.29 -15.31
N ALA A 160 -6.51 0.81 -16.55
CA ALA A 160 -6.12 1.57 -17.74
C ALA A 160 -7.31 2.18 -18.53
N ARG A 161 -8.54 2.13 -17.99
CA ARG A 161 -9.76 2.60 -18.69
C ARG A 161 -10.27 3.92 -18.13
N SER A 162 -10.82 4.77 -18.99
CA SER A 162 -11.48 6.00 -18.57
C SER A 162 -12.90 5.72 -18.10
N PHE A 163 -13.25 6.29 -16.95
CA PHE A 163 -14.56 6.20 -16.34
C PHE A 163 -15.29 7.53 -16.44
N GLU A 164 -16.59 7.46 -16.70
CA GLU A 164 -17.50 8.56 -16.40
C GLU A 164 -17.71 8.63 -14.89
N VAL A 165 -17.70 9.84 -14.33
CA VAL A 165 -17.78 10.06 -12.88
C VAL A 165 -18.95 10.99 -12.56
N GLU A 166 -19.73 10.62 -11.54
CA GLU A 166 -20.90 11.38 -11.09
C GLU A 166 -20.91 11.49 -9.56
N PRO A 167 -20.97 12.71 -8.99
CA PRO A 167 -20.89 14.00 -9.68
C PRO A 167 -19.48 14.30 -10.24
N ALA A 168 -19.42 14.96 -11.40
CA ALA A 168 -18.15 15.26 -12.09
C ALA A 168 -17.24 16.22 -11.33
N ASP A 169 -17.83 17.19 -10.61
CA ASP A 169 -17.09 18.16 -9.80
C ASP A 169 -16.60 17.59 -8.45
N GLY A 170 -16.89 16.32 -8.18
CA GLY A 170 -16.59 15.67 -6.91
C GLY A 170 -17.55 16.03 -5.80
N LEU A 171 -17.11 15.83 -4.56
CA LEU A 171 -17.98 15.93 -3.39
C LEU A 171 -17.37 16.86 -2.35
N ARG A 172 -18.23 17.69 -1.76
CA ARG A 172 -17.94 18.39 -0.52
C ARG A 172 -18.95 18.02 0.55
N LEU A 173 -18.45 17.46 1.65
CA LEU A 173 -19.24 17.08 2.81
C LEU A 173 -18.91 18.03 3.95
N ASN A 174 -19.95 18.43 4.69
CA ASN A 174 -19.82 19.34 5.82
C ASN A 174 -20.10 18.57 7.11
N GLU A 175 -19.53 19.05 8.21
CA GLU A 175 -19.80 18.51 9.55
C GLU A 175 -21.31 18.52 9.86
N GLY A 176 -21.82 17.43 10.43
CA GLY A 176 -23.25 17.22 10.70
C GLY A 176 -24.11 16.95 9.45
N GLY A 177 -23.51 16.91 8.26
CA GLY A 177 -24.17 16.45 7.03
C GLY A 177 -24.34 14.94 6.97
N GLY A 178 -25.20 14.47 6.07
CA GLY A 178 -25.36 13.03 5.80
C GLY A 178 -24.36 12.49 4.76
N PRO A 179 -24.29 11.17 4.58
CA PRO A 179 -23.43 10.53 3.59
C PRO A 179 -23.71 10.99 2.15
N ARG A 180 -22.68 10.98 1.31
CA ARG A 180 -22.79 11.24 -0.14
C ARG A 180 -21.99 10.23 -0.95
N THR A 181 -22.42 10.00 -2.19
CA THR A 181 -21.87 8.95 -3.05
C THR A 181 -21.21 9.53 -4.30
N LEU A 182 -20.00 9.05 -4.62
CA LEU A 182 -19.29 9.27 -5.88
C LEU A 182 -19.34 7.97 -6.69
N THR A 183 -19.80 8.04 -7.92
CA THR A 183 -19.99 6.85 -8.77
C THR A 183 -19.11 6.94 -10.01
N PHE A 184 -18.35 5.88 -10.27
CA PHE A 184 -17.59 5.68 -11.50
C PHE A 184 -18.30 4.65 -12.36
N ARG A 185 -18.47 4.95 -13.65
CA ARG A 185 -19.12 4.10 -14.64
C ARG A 185 -18.20 3.91 -15.84
N TYR A 186 -18.09 2.67 -16.26
CA TYR A 186 -17.41 2.29 -17.50
C TYR A 186 -18.34 1.43 -18.35
N ARG A 187 -18.37 1.71 -19.65
CA ARG A 187 -19.09 0.91 -20.63
C ARG A 187 -18.16 0.59 -21.80
N ASP A 188 -17.97 -0.70 -22.05
CA ASP A 188 -17.23 -1.18 -23.22
C ASP A 188 -18.17 -1.36 -24.42
N PRO A 189 -17.70 -1.16 -25.66
CA PRO A 189 -18.50 -1.43 -26.87
C PRO A 189 -19.03 -2.86 -26.99
N ALA A 190 -18.38 -3.85 -26.36
CA ALA A 190 -18.85 -5.24 -26.34
C ALA A 190 -20.01 -5.48 -25.36
N GLY A 191 -20.48 -4.44 -24.65
CA GLY A 191 -21.65 -4.50 -23.77
C GLY A 191 -21.34 -4.74 -22.29
N LEU A 192 -20.07 -4.80 -21.88
CA LEU A 192 -19.69 -4.78 -20.47
C LEU A 192 -20.04 -3.41 -19.87
N ILE A 193 -20.81 -3.41 -18.79
CA ILE A 193 -21.09 -2.25 -17.95
C ILE A 193 -20.50 -2.55 -16.59
N PHE A 194 -19.61 -1.67 -16.14
CA PHE A 194 -19.02 -1.72 -14.82
C PHE A 194 -19.36 -0.44 -14.08
N GLN A 195 -19.82 -0.56 -12.85
CA GLN A 195 -20.08 0.58 -11.97
C GLN A 195 -19.48 0.31 -10.60
N THR A 196 -18.73 1.27 -10.05
CA THR A 196 -18.37 1.28 -8.63
C THR A 196 -18.85 2.57 -8.00
N ALA A 197 -19.50 2.45 -6.85
CA ALA A 197 -20.04 3.56 -6.08
C ALA A 197 -19.37 3.60 -4.70
N TYR A 198 -18.72 4.73 -4.39
CA TYR A 198 -18.09 4.98 -3.10
C TYR A 198 -18.94 5.96 -2.31
N THR A 199 -19.42 5.55 -1.14
CA THR A 199 -20.22 6.39 -0.25
C THR A 199 -19.39 6.80 0.95
N PHE A 200 -19.38 8.10 1.21
CA PHE A 200 -18.56 8.74 2.23
C PHE A 200 -19.45 9.40 3.29
N ASP A 201 -19.12 9.20 4.56
CA ASP A 201 -19.75 9.86 5.69
C ASP A 201 -18.79 10.93 6.25
N PRO A 202 -19.22 12.19 6.45
CA PRO A 202 -18.35 13.25 6.95
C PRO A 202 -17.78 13.01 8.36
N SER A 203 -18.34 12.06 9.11
CA SER A 203 -17.96 11.73 10.48
C SER A 203 -17.18 10.41 10.62
N SER A 204 -16.87 9.72 9.51
CA SER A 204 -16.15 8.45 9.51
C SER A 204 -15.03 8.41 8.46
N TYR A 205 -14.04 7.54 8.68
CA TYR A 205 -13.04 7.18 7.67
C TYR A 205 -13.46 5.97 6.82
N ASP A 206 -14.56 5.32 7.17
CA ASP A 206 -15.09 4.20 6.40
C ASP A 206 -15.65 4.67 5.06
N ILE A 207 -15.25 4.00 3.99
CA ILE A 207 -15.77 4.23 2.64
C ILE A 207 -16.56 2.98 2.24
N LEU A 208 -17.88 3.12 2.09
CA LEU A 208 -18.70 2.02 1.59
C LEU A 208 -18.54 1.94 0.06
N ALA A 209 -17.92 0.86 -0.42
CA ALA A 209 -17.80 0.56 -1.84
C ALA A 209 -18.87 -0.45 -2.27
N ARG A 210 -19.58 -0.15 -3.36
CA ARG A 210 -20.52 -1.06 -4.01
C ARG A 210 -20.19 -1.15 -5.50
N THR A 211 -19.81 -2.34 -5.93
CA THR A 211 -19.49 -2.62 -7.33
C THR A 211 -20.60 -3.45 -7.97
N GLU A 212 -21.01 -3.05 -9.17
CA GLU A 212 -21.98 -3.76 -10.00
C GLU A 212 -21.38 -3.99 -11.38
N VAL A 213 -21.43 -5.24 -11.84
CA VAL A 213 -20.93 -5.63 -13.16
C VAL A 213 -22.07 -6.30 -13.92
N ILE A 214 -22.35 -5.80 -15.12
CA ILE A 214 -23.33 -6.35 -16.05
C ILE A 214 -22.59 -6.66 -17.34
N GLY A 215 -22.59 -7.92 -17.78
CA GLY A 215 -21.81 -8.30 -18.94
C GLY A 215 -21.65 -9.82 -19.07
N PRO A 216 -20.67 -10.29 -19.84
CA PRO A 216 -20.30 -11.72 -19.86
C PRO A 216 -19.97 -12.22 -18.45
N ASP A 217 -20.09 -13.53 -18.23
CA ASP A 217 -19.84 -14.15 -16.92
C ASP A 217 -18.46 -13.75 -16.39
N VAL A 218 -18.46 -13.02 -15.27
CA VAL A 218 -17.27 -12.57 -14.56
C VAL A 218 -17.01 -13.55 -13.43
N ASP A 219 -15.83 -14.17 -13.43
CA ASP A 219 -15.47 -15.17 -12.43
C ASP A 219 -14.87 -14.55 -11.17
N LEU A 220 -14.10 -13.47 -11.33
CA LEU A 220 -13.39 -12.81 -10.23
C LEU A 220 -13.20 -11.31 -10.49
N LEU A 221 -13.46 -10.51 -9.46
CA LEU A 221 -13.01 -9.12 -9.38
C LEU A 221 -11.76 -9.06 -8.49
N VAL A 222 -10.67 -8.53 -9.03
CA VAL A 222 -9.43 -8.30 -8.28
C VAL A 222 -9.26 -6.80 -8.09
N THR A 223 -8.84 -6.40 -6.89
CA THR A 223 -8.45 -5.01 -6.59
C THR A 223 -7.15 -4.97 -5.81
N GLY A 224 -6.38 -3.89 -5.97
CA GLY A 224 -5.07 -3.72 -5.33
C GLY A 224 -5.06 -2.64 -4.25
N MET A 225 -4.39 -2.90 -3.14
CA MET A 225 -4.14 -1.90 -2.07
C MET A 225 -2.84 -1.10 -2.28
N GLY A 226 -2.15 -1.30 -3.40
CA GLY A 226 -0.85 -0.69 -3.68
C GLY A 226 0.32 -1.45 -3.05
N SER A 227 1.48 -0.80 -2.97
CA SER A 227 2.74 -1.39 -2.49
C SER A 227 3.05 -1.09 -1.01
N GLY A 228 2.12 -0.50 -0.28
CA GLY A 228 2.33 -0.01 1.08
C GLY A 228 1.63 1.31 1.34
N LEU A 229 1.78 1.82 2.57
CA LEU A 229 1.28 3.14 2.95
C LEU A 229 2.35 4.22 2.70
N GLY A 230 1.93 5.46 2.51
CA GLY A 230 2.81 6.63 2.51
C GLY A 230 3.56 6.77 3.83
N TYR A 231 4.82 7.21 3.75
CA TYR A 231 5.61 7.53 4.94
C TYR A 231 5.13 8.84 5.56
N ASN A 232 4.94 8.83 6.88
CA ASN A 232 4.48 10.01 7.62
C ASN A 232 5.25 10.22 8.93
N GLU A 233 6.21 9.35 9.24
CA GLU A 233 7.06 9.48 10.43
C GLU A 233 8.39 10.16 10.10
N ARG A 234 9.01 10.76 11.13
CA ARG A 234 10.32 11.42 11.03
C ARG A 234 11.43 10.48 10.54
N SER A 235 11.32 9.19 10.80
CA SER A 235 12.29 8.17 10.39
C SER A 235 11.61 7.15 9.48
N ARG A 236 11.75 7.33 8.16
CA ARG A 236 11.26 6.36 7.15
C ARG A 236 11.87 4.97 7.36
N GLY A 237 13.13 4.91 7.80
CA GLY A 237 13.81 3.66 8.15
C GLY A 237 13.07 2.89 9.23
N GLU A 238 12.73 3.55 10.34
CA GLU A 238 11.95 2.90 11.41
C GLU A 238 10.53 2.54 10.95
N GLU A 239 9.83 3.44 10.26
CA GLU A 239 8.48 3.21 9.76
C GLU A 239 8.41 2.02 8.80
N SER A 240 9.38 1.89 7.88
CA SER A 240 9.45 0.76 6.94
C SER A 240 9.57 -0.60 7.65
N THR A 241 10.23 -0.66 8.82
CA THR A 241 10.43 -1.92 9.55
C THR A 241 9.18 -2.45 10.23
N VAL A 242 8.19 -1.58 10.47
CA VAL A 242 6.90 -1.92 11.08
C VAL A 242 5.78 -2.04 10.05
N MET A 243 6.02 -1.57 8.82
CA MET A 243 5.06 -1.65 7.73
C MET A 243 4.84 -3.10 7.30
N GLY A 244 3.57 -3.46 7.09
CA GLY A 244 3.19 -4.83 6.79
C GLY A 244 1.79 -4.93 6.20
N TYR A 245 1.44 -6.13 5.77
CA TYR A 245 0.06 -6.50 5.50
C TYR A 245 -0.44 -7.44 6.60
N VAL A 246 -1.73 -7.35 6.90
CA VAL A 246 -2.42 -8.10 7.94
C VAL A 246 -3.66 -8.71 7.31
N TRP A 247 -3.99 -9.93 7.68
CA TRP A 247 -5.23 -10.57 7.27
C TRP A 247 -5.88 -11.28 8.44
N ASN A 248 -7.18 -11.51 8.33
CA ASN A 248 -7.95 -12.23 9.33
C ASN A 248 -8.63 -13.43 8.69
N HIS A 249 -7.99 -14.59 8.80
CA HIS A 249 -8.53 -15.84 8.30
C HIS A 249 -9.71 -16.28 9.19
N VAL A 250 -10.77 -16.82 8.58
CA VAL A 250 -12.00 -17.18 9.30
C VAL A 250 -11.77 -18.19 10.42
N ARG A 251 -10.77 -19.07 10.27
CA ARG A 251 -10.43 -20.12 11.25
C ARG A 251 -9.22 -19.77 12.11
N ASP A 252 -8.17 -19.25 11.51
CA ASP A 252 -6.86 -19.10 12.17
C ASP A 252 -6.71 -17.73 12.85
N GLY A 253 -7.65 -16.81 12.61
CA GLY A 253 -7.64 -15.49 13.20
C GLY A 253 -6.71 -14.53 12.47
N VAL A 254 -6.12 -13.60 13.22
CA VAL A 254 -5.32 -12.50 12.69
C VAL A 254 -3.85 -12.89 12.61
N ASP A 255 -3.24 -12.67 11.44
CA ASP A 255 -1.80 -12.84 11.21
C ASP A 255 -1.26 -11.66 10.39
N ASP A 256 0.05 -11.43 10.44
CA ASP A 256 0.72 -10.33 9.74
C ASP A 256 2.08 -10.69 9.16
N GLU A 257 2.45 -10.03 8.07
CA GLU A 257 3.78 -10.12 7.49
C GLU A 257 4.34 -8.73 7.19
N ARG A 258 5.63 -8.56 7.47
CA ARG A 258 6.33 -7.30 7.22
C ARG A 258 6.68 -7.19 5.75
N LEU A 259 6.47 -6.01 5.16
CA LEU A 259 6.80 -5.78 3.75
C LEU A 259 8.29 -6.02 3.46
N THR A 260 9.17 -5.74 4.43
CA THR A 260 10.63 -5.98 4.32
C THR A 260 11.03 -7.45 4.29
N ARG A 261 10.10 -8.39 4.50
CA ARG A 261 10.34 -9.84 4.40
C ARG A 261 9.66 -10.48 3.20
N VAL A 262 9.06 -9.66 2.33
CA VAL A 262 8.41 -10.10 1.11
C VAL A 262 9.41 -9.99 -0.03
N ASP A 263 10.05 -11.11 -0.34
CA ASP A 263 11.06 -11.18 -1.39
C ASP A 263 10.49 -11.73 -2.72
N ASP A 264 9.32 -12.36 -2.66
CA ASP A 264 8.63 -13.00 -3.78
C ASP A 264 7.10 -12.86 -3.62
N GLU A 265 6.35 -13.09 -4.70
CA GLU A 265 4.88 -13.15 -4.67
C GLU A 265 4.40 -14.28 -3.75
N ARG A 266 3.40 -13.97 -2.91
CA ARG A 266 2.79 -14.92 -1.98
C ARG A 266 1.28 -14.83 -2.06
N ILE A 267 0.62 -15.97 -2.00
CA ILE A 267 -0.83 -16.09 -1.95
C ILE A 267 -1.19 -16.50 -0.53
N GLN A 268 -2.03 -15.69 0.12
CA GLN A 268 -2.65 -16.06 1.38
C GLN A 268 -4.02 -16.63 1.09
N GLU A 269 -4.16 -17.95 1.19
CA GLU A 269 -5.40 -18.65 0.91
C GLU A 269 -6.52 -18.22 1.86
N GLY A 270 -7.69 -17.92 1.30
CA GLY A 270 -8.89 -17.53 2.04
C GLY A 270 -9.65 -18.72 2.63
N PRO A 271 -10.85 -18.48 3.21
CA PRO A 271 -11.59 -17.22 3.21
C PRO A 271 -11.09 -16.24 4.30
N HIS A 272 -10.99 -14.96 3.95
CA HIS A 272 -10.59 -13.91 4.89
C HIS A 272 -11.77 -13.00 5.26
N ARG A 273 -11.85 -12.60 6.53
CA ARG A 273 -12.83 -11.61 7.03
C ARG A 273 -12.46 -10.18 6.64
N TRP A 274 -11.17 -9.91 6.48
CA TRP A 274 -10.61 -8.64 6.01
C TRP A 274 -9.12 -8.80 5.75
N ALA A 275 -8.56 -7.88 4.97
CA ALA A 275 -7.13 -7.72 4.77
C ALA A 275 -6.78 -6.23 4.85
N ALA A 276 -5.58 -5.89 5.30
CA ALA A 276 -5.15 -4.50 5.47
C ALA A 276 -3.66 -4.31 5.25
N LEU A 277 -3.28 -3.12 4.81
CA LEU A 277 -1.94 -2.57 4.99
C LEU A 277 -1.87 -1.80 6.30
N LYS A 278 -0.75 -1.90 7.02
CA LYS A 278 -0.51 -1.17 8.27
C LYS A 278 0.83 -0.45 8.28
N SER A 279 0.87 0.66 8.99
CA SER A 279 2.09 1.30 9.51
C SER A 279 2.01 1.38 11.03
N LYS A 280 2.81 2.24 11.66
CA LYS A 280 2.84 2.41 13.11
C LYS A 280 1.50 2.90 13.69
N TYR A 281 0.82 3.80 12.98
CA TYR A 281 -0.40 4.46 13.47
C TYR A 281 -1.59 4.38 12.50
N PHE A 282 -1.36 4.01 11.24
CA PHE A 282 -2.38 4.04 10.21
C PHE A 282 -2.61 2.67 9.59
N ILE A 283 -3.84 2.45 9.12
CA ILE A 283 -4.24 1.25 8.40
C ILE A 283 -5.03 1.64 7.15
N PHE A 284 -4.91 0.82 6.11
CA PHE A 284 -5.81 0.81 4.96
C PHE A 284 -6.34 -0.61 4.79
N ALA A 285 -7.64 -0.80 5.03
CA ALA A 285 -8.25 -2.13 5.09
C ALA A 285 -9.34 -2.30 4.02
N LEU A 286 -9.41 -3.51 3.47
CA LEU A 286 -10.52 -4.01 2.68
C LEU A 286 -11.32 -4.99 3.52
N ILE A 287 -12.62 -4.75 3.59
CA ILE A 287 -13.57 -5.53 4.39
C ILE A 287 -14.75 -5.89 3.47
N PRO A 288 -15.15 -7.17 3.39
CA PRO A 288 -16.36 -7.57 2.67
C PRO A 288 -17.59 -6.80 3.15
N GLY A 289 -18.39 -6.32 2.20
CA GLY A 289 -19.61 -5.56 2.49
C GLY A 289 -20.67 -6.43 3.15
N ARG A 290 -21.41 -5.88 4.12
CA ARG A 290 -22.45 -6.62 4.87
C ARG A 290 -23.74 -6.88 4.07
N GLU A 291 -23.95 -6.10 3.00
CA GLU A 291 -25.17 -6.11 2.18
C GLU A 291 -24.96 -6.72 0.78
N GLY A 292 -23.75 -7.21 0.49
CA GLY A 292 -23.40 -7.88 -0.77
C GLY A 292 -23.57 -9.40 -0.72
N GLY A 293 -23.39 -10.06 -1.87
CA GLY A 293 -23.37 -11.53 -1.95
C GLY A 293 -22.11 -12.16 -1.35
N GLU A 294 -21.04 -11.38 -1.17
CA GLU A 294 -19.74 -11.84 -0.69
C GLU A 294 -19.54 -11.52 0.78
N GLN A 295 -19.32 -12.55 1.59
CA GLN A 295 -19.14 -12.44 3.04
C GLN A 295 -17.66 -12.51 3.47
N TYR A 296 -16.78 -12.85 2.53
CA TYR A 296 -15.35 -13.08 2.72
C TYR A 296 -14.57 -12.56 1.51
N LEU A 297 -13.31 -12.18 1.71
CA LEU A 297 -12.31 -12.01 0.65
C LEU A 297 -11.72 -13.37 0.27
#